data_AF-A0A2D5UA40-F1
#
_entry.id   AF-A0A2D5UA40-F1
#
_cell.length_a   1.000
_cell.length_b   1.000
_cell.length_c   1.000
_cell.angle_alpha   90.00
_cell.angle_beta   90.00
_cell.angle_gamma   90.00
#
_symmetry.space_group_name_H-M   'P 1'
#
loop_
_entity.id
_entity.type
_entity.pdbx_description
1 polymer ?
#
loop_
_entity_poly.entity_id
_entity_poly.type
_entity_poly.pdbx_seq_one_letter_code
_entity_poly.pdbx_strand_id
1 'polypeptide(L)'
;MGITQKLLDHVHAIRYDSLPEEARDRAKYFLLDYLGVTLRACEAESSRVFHNFVKKRAPKEGPCTVVGTSLRTDAPSAATGTHWTSEEAWVGTRRPILEAHAL
;
A
#
# COMPACT_ATOMS: atom_id res chain seq x y z
N MET A 1 11.28 -30.77 -11.93
CA MET A 1 10.90 -29.66 -11.02
C MET A 1 9.79 -28.84 -11.68
N GLY A 2 8.66 -28.65 -10.99
CA GLY A 2 7.52 -27.88 -11.49
C GLY A 2 7.74 -26.36 -11.44
N ILE A 3 6.88 -25.60 -12.12
CA ILE A 3 6.97 -24.13 -12.21
C ILE A 3 6.91 -23.48 -10.81
N THR A 4 6.04 -23.98 -9.92
CA THR A 4 5.93 -23.50 -8.53
C THR A 4 7.25 -23.58 -7.77
N GLN A 5 7.98 -24.70 -7.91
CA GLN A 5 9.26 -24.86 -7.23
C GLN A 5 10.30 -23.89 -7.77
N LYS A 6 10.36 -23.70 -9.10
CA LYS A 6 11.26 -22.73 -9.72
C LYS A 6 10.99 -21.30 -9.26
N LEU A 7 9.72 -20.92 -9.08
CA LEU A 7 9.34 -19.61 -8.56
C LEU A 7 9.79 -19.44 -7.11
N LEU A 8 9.56 -20.44 -6.26
CA LEU A 8 10.00 -20.44 -4.86
C LEU A 8 11.52 -20.30 -4.76
N ASP A 9 12.26 -21.10 -5.51
CA ASP A 9 13.72 -21.07 -5.51
C ASP A 9 14.24 -19.69 -5.93
N HIS A 10 13.61 -19.07 -6.95
CA HIS A 10 13.94 -17.73 -7.40
C HIS A 10 13.66 -16.68 -6.31
N VAL A 11 12.43 -16.62 -5.76
CA VAL A 11 12.03 -15.63 -4.75
C VAL A 11 12.89 -15.74 -3.49
N HIS A 12 13.19 -16.96 -3.05
CA HIS A 12 14.00 -17.21 -1.86
C HIS A 12 15.47 -16.76 -2.02
N ALA A 13 16.00 -16.79 -3.24
CA ALA A 13 17.36 -16.36 -3.55
C ALA A 13 17.52 -14.82 -3.61
N ILE A 14 16.43 -14.06 -3.73
CA ILE A 14 16.50 -12.60 -3.82
C ILE A 14 17.09 -12.01 -2.53
N ARG A 15 18.08 -11.13 -2.69
CA ARG A 15 18.63 -10.26 -1.65
C ARG A 15 18.56 -8.82 -2.14
N TYR A 16 18.52 -7.87 -1.22
CA TYR A 16 18.43 -6.45 -1.60
C TYR A 16 19.58 -6.05 -2.53
N ASP A 17 20.81 -6.41 -2.15
CA ASP A 17 22.01 -6.02 -2.91
C ASP A 17 22.17 -6.78 -4.23
N SER A 18 21.48 -7.92 -4.39
CA SER A 18 21.48 -8.68 -5.65
C SER A 18 20.49 -8.14 -6.68
N LEU A 19 19.61 -7.19 -6.30
CA LEU A 19 18.69 -6.55 -7.23
C LEU A 19 19.44 -5.54 -8.11
N PRO A 20 19.08 -5.38 -9.40
CA PRO A 20 19.61 -4.32 -10.24
C PRO A 20 19.45 -2.95 -9.59
N GLU A 21 20.42 -2.06 -9.79
CA GLU A 21 20.41 -0.73 -9.17
C GLU A 21 19.18 0.07 -9.60
N GLU A 22 18.81 -0.02 -10.87
CA GLU A 22 17.64 0.65 -11.43
C GLU A 22 16.36 0.15 -10.76
N ALA A 23 16.26 -1.14 -10.46
CA ALA A 23 15.11 -1.71 -9.76
C ALA A 23 15.02 -1.20 -8.31
N ARG A 24 16.15 -1.13 -7.59
CA ARG A 24 16.20 -0.58 -6.24
C ARG A 24 15.83 0.90 -6.22
N ASP A 25 16.34 1.67 -7.18
CA ASP A 25 16.07 3.09 -7.29
C ASP A 25 14.58 3.34 -7.59
N ARG A 26 14.03 2.68 -8.61
CA ARG A 26 12.60 2.78 -8.97
C ARG A 26 11.68 2.32 -7.83
N ALA A 27 12.04 1.27 -7.09
CA ALA A 27 11.25 0.82 -5.94
C ALA A 27 11.11 1.91 -4.86
N LYS A 28 12.15 2.73 -4.64
CA LYS A 28 12.06 3.87 -3.70
C LYS A 28 11.07 4.92 -4.19
N TYR A 29 11.08 5.24 -5.48
CA TYR A 29 10.10 6.16 -6.07
C TYR A 29 8.68 5.63 -5.96
N PHE A 30 8.46 4.33 -6.21
CA PHE A 30 7.14 3.73 -6.07
C PHE A 30 6.66 3.74 -4.62
N LEU A 31 7.55 3.49 -3.66
CA LEU A 31 7.20 3.59 -2.25
C LEU A 31 6.81 5.03 -1.88
N LEU A 32 7.57 6.02 -2.36
CA LEU A 32 7.28 7.43 -2.10
C LEU A 32 5.97 7.89 -2.74
N ASP A 33 5.71 7.49 -3.99
CA ASP A 33 4.46 7.74 -4.71
C ASP A 33 3.28 7.12 -3.97
N TYR A 34 3.39 5.85 -3.58
CA TYR A 34 2.37 5.15 -2.81
C TYR A 34 2.07 5.85 -1.48
N LEU A 35 3.10 6.22 -0.72
CA LEU A 35 2.93 6.91 0.55
C LEU A 35 2.28 8.29 0.37
N GLY A 36 2.71 9.07 -0.61
CA GLY A 36 2.13 10.39 -0.90
C GLY A 36 0.64 10.30 -1.24
N VAL A 37 0.28 9.36 -2.12
CA VAL A 37 -1.11 9.08 -2.50
C VAL A 37 -1.94 8.62 -1.30
N THR A 38 -1.41 7.70 -0.49
CA THR A 38 -2.07 7.16 0.70
C THR A 38 -2.32 8.24 1.76
N LEU A 39 -1.32 9.08 2.04
CA LEU A 39 -1.43 10.16 3.02
C LEU A 39 -2.45 11.22 2.60
N ARG A 40 -2.58 11.52 1.31
CA ARG A 40 -3.61 12.44 0.84
C ARG A 40 -5.00 11.83 0.98
N ALA A 41 -5.15 10.56 0.63
CA ALA A 41 -6.47 9.94 0.61
C ALA A 41 -6.99 9.49 1.96
N CYS A 42 -6.14 9.35 2.99
CA CYS A 42 -6.64 9.10 4.34
C CYS A 42 -7.56 10.23 4.86
N GLU A 43 -7.49 11.43 4.28
CA GLU A 43 -8.38 12.57 4.55
C GLU A 43 -9.73 12.48 3.82
N ALA A 44 -9.88 11.58 2.85
CA ALA A 44 -11.11 11.41 2.09
C ALA A 44 -12.26 10.90 2.99
N GLU A 45 -13.49 11.33 2.69
CA GLU A 45 -14.66 10.97 3.49
C GLU A 45 -14.90 9.45 3.52
N SER A 46 -14.69 8.79 2.39
CA SER A 46 -14.83 7.36 2.22
C SER A 46 -13.79 6.56 3.02
N SER A 47 -12.57 7.09 3.19
CA SER A 47 -11.55 6.51 4.06
C SER A 47 -11.96 6.51 5.55
N ARG A 48 -12.81 7.44 5.97
CA ARG A 48 -13.36 7.46 7.35
C ARG A 48 -14.21 6.23 7.64
N VAL A 49 -14.89 5.65 6.65
CA VAL A 49 -15.69 4.42 6.81
C VAL A 49 -14.78 3.27 7.22
N PHE A 50 -13.65 3.11 6.52
CA PHE A 50 -12.70 2.05 6.83
C PHE A 50 -11.95 2.30 8.14
N HIS A 51 -11.53 3.54 8.42
CA HIS A 51 -10.96 3.89 9.73
C HIS A 51 -11.90 3.54 10.88
N ASN A 52 -13.20 3.81 10.73
CA ASN A 52 -14.22 3.44 11.71
C ASN A 52 -14.39 1.91 11.82
N PHE A 53 -14.31 1.18 10.72
CA PHE A 53 -14.32 -0.29 10.74
C PHE A 53 -13.13 -0.82 11.54
N VAL A 54 -11.90 -0.40 11.23
CA VAL A 54 -10.68 -0.81 11.94
C VAL A 54 -10.80 -0.47 13.43
N LYS A 55 -11.19 0.77 13.76
CA LYS A 55 -11.35 1.22 15.15
C LYS A 55 -12.34 0.37 15.96
N LYS A 56 -13.39 -0.17 15.32
CA LYS A 56 -14.46 -0.92 15.98
C LYS A 56 -14.27 -2.43 15.95
N ARG A 57 -13.64 -2.99 14.92
CA ARG A 57 -13.64 -4.42 14.62
C ARG A 57 -12.27 -5.07 14.62
N ALA A 58 -11.20 -4.29 14.40
CA ALA A 58 -9.87 -4.84 14.37
C ALA A 58 -9.28 -4.98 15.79
N PRO A 59 -8.35 -5.94 16.00
CA PRO A 59 -7.54 -6.03 17.21
C PRO A 59 -6.92 -4.68 17.58
N LYS A 60 -7.16 -4.22 18.81
CA LYS A 60 -6.64 -2.93 19.27
C LYS A 60 -5.18 -3.06 19.73
N GLU A 61 -4.43 -1.97 19.59
CA GLU A 61 -3.07 -1.83 20.12
C GLU A 61 -2.07 -2.85 19.55
N GLY A 62 -2.29 -3.29 18.31
CA GLY A 62 -1.36 -4.17 17.61
C GLY A 62 -0.07 -3.46 17.17
N PRO A 63 0.93 -4.23 16.68
CA PRO A 63 2.25 -3.70 16.37
C PRO A 63 2.26 -2.80 15.12
N CYS A 64 1.27 -2.91 14.23
CA CYS A 64 1.26 -2.25 12.94
C CYS A 64 0.39 -0.99 12.94
N THR A 65 0.72 -0.04 12.08
CA THR A 65 0.02 1.26 11.95
C THR A 65 -0.76 1.30 10.64
N VAL A 66 -1.98 1.85 10.68
CA VAL A 66 -2.68 2.25 9.44
C VAL A 66 -2.11 3.60 9.01
N VAL A 67 -1.43 3.64 7.87
CA VAL A 67 -0.72 4.83 7.38
C VAL A 67 -1.68 6.02 7.24
N GLY A 68 -1.24 7.21 7.64
CA GLY A 68 -2.06 8.43 7.61
C GLY A 68 -3.03 8.56 8.79
N THR A 69 -2.94 7.66 9.79
CA THR A 69 -3.77 7.71 11.00
C THR A 69 -2.95 7.40 12.25
N SER A 70 -3.54 7.63 13.43
CA SER A 70 -2.99 7.16 14.71
C SER A 70 -3.45 5.75 15.11
N LEU A 71 -4.15 5.02 14.22
CA LEU A 71 -4.68 3.69 14.52
C LEU A 71 -3.59 2.62 14.47
N ARG A 72 -3.58 1.75 15.48
CA ARG A 72 -2.67 0.60 15.56
C ARG A 72 -3.41 -0.70 15.76
N THR A 73 -3.04 -1.73 14.99
CA THR A 73 -3.72 -3.02 14.88
C THR A 73 -2.77 -4.12 14.41
N ASP A 74 -3.25 -5.34 14.29
CA ASP A 74 -2.56 -6.47 13.65
C ASP A 74 -2.20 -6.20 12.17
N ALA A 75 -1.21 -6.93 11.65
CA ALA A 75 -0.68 -6.68 10.29
C ALA A 75 -1.73 -6.81 9.17
N PRO A 76 -2.61 -7.84 9.14
CA PRO A 76 -3.67 -7.93 8.13
C PRO A 76 -4.58 -6.70 8.11
N SER A 77 -5.12 -6.30 9.27
CA SER A 77 -6.02 -5.14 9.34
C SER A 77 -5.33 -3.83 8.97
N ALA A 78 -4.06 -3.66 9.37
CA ALA A 78 -3.27 -2.48 9.02
C ALA A 78 -2.99 -2.39 7.52
N ALA A 79 -2.68 -3.52 6.89
CA ALA A 79 -2.46 -3.60 5.45
C ALA A 79 -3.73 -3.29 4.67
N THR A 80 -4.87 -3.88 5.04
CA THR A 80 -6.16 -3.60 4.37
C THR A 80 -6.57 -2.15 4.53
N GLY A 81 -6.41 -1.57 5.73
CA GLY A 81 -6.75 -0.16 5.95
C GLY A 81 -5.90 0.80 5.15
N THR A 82 -4.60 0.56 5.12
CA THR A 82 -3.67 1.36 4.31
C THR A 82 -3.98 1.22 2.81
N HIS A 83 -4.26 0.01 2.35
CA HIS A 83 -4.58 -0.23 0.94
C HIS A 83 -5.86 0.45 0.50
N TRP A 84 -6.95 0.31 1.26
CA TRP A 84 -8.24 0.94 0.96
C TRP A 84 -8.09 2.46 0.79
N THR A 85 -7.33 3.11 1.68
CA THR A 85 -7.05 4.55 1.57
C THR A 85 -6.32 4.89 0.27
N SER A 86 -5.37 4.07 -0.17
CA SER A 86 -4.58 4.32 -1.40
C SER A 86 -5.36 4.10 -2.70
N GLU A 87 -6.33 3.17 -2.72
CA GLU A 87 -7.08 2.80 -3.92
C GLU A 87 -8.11 3.87 -4.29
N GLU A 88 -8.77 4.47 -3.30
CA GLU A 88 -9.70 5.58 -3.53
C GLU A 88 -9.00 6.84 -4.04
N ALA A 89 -7.79 7.11 -3.55
CA ALA A 89 -6.92 8.16 -4.07
C ALA A 89 -6.70 8.03 -5.59
N TRP A 90 -6.50 6.78 -6.03
CA TRP A 90 -6.29 6.45 -7.43
C TRP A 90 -7.54 6.67 -8.25
N VAL A 91 -8.69 6.17 -7.77
CA VAL A 91 -9.98 6.31 -8.48
C VAL A 91 -10.45 7.76 -8.52
N GLY A 92 -10.33 8.50 -7.42
CA GLY A 92 -10.86 9.85 -7.28
C GLY A 92 -9.93 10.97 -7.76
N THR A 93 -8.61 10.77 -7.74
CA THR A 93 -7.64 11.83 -8.05
C THR A 93 -6.78 11.50 -9.27
N ARG A 94 -6.16 10.31 -9.31
CA ARG A 94 -5.16 10.00 -10.35
C ARG A 94 -5.80 9.62 -11.69
N ARG A 95 -6.88 8.85 -11.68
CA ARG A 95 -7.60 8.43 -12.89
C ARG A 95 -8.15 9.63 -13.70
N PRO A 96 -8.84 10.61 -13.10
CA PRO A 96 -9.32 11.78 -13.85
C PRO A 96 -8.19 12.64 -14.41
N ILE A 97 -7.08 12.79 -13.68
CA ILE A 97 -5.90 13.55 -14.15
C ILE A 97 -5.27 12.86 -15.37
N LEU A 98 -5.08 11.54 -15.30
CA LEU A 98 -4.55 10.78 -16.44
C LEU A 98 -5.49 10.78 -17.64
N GLU A 99 -6.81 10.71 -17.41
CA GLU A 99 -7.82 10.84 -18.45
C GLU A 99 -7.85 12.26 -19.07
N ALA A 100 -7.62 13.32 -18.27
CA ALA A 100 -7.57 14.71 -18.73
C ALA A 100 -6.31 15.06 -19.54
N HIS A 101 -5.20 14.36 -19.31
CA HIS A 101 -3.93 14.56 -20.02
C HIS A 101 -3.69 13.56 -21.17
N ALA A 102 -4.67 12.69 -21.45
CA ALA A 102 -4.65 11.74 -22.56
C ALA A 102 -5.39 12.24 -23.83
N LEU A 103 -5.83 13.51 -23.83
CA LEU A 103 -6.40 14.25 -24.97
C LEU A 103 -5.41 15.33 -25.44
#